data_AF-A0A2V8AAE2-F1
#
_entry.id   AF-A0A2V8AAE2-F1
#
_cell.length_a   1.000
_cell.length_b   1.000
_cell.length_c   1.000
_cell.angle_alpha   90.00
_cell.angle_beta   90.00
_cell.angle_gamma   90.00
#
_symmetry.space_group_name_H-M   'P 1'
#
loop_
_entity.id
_entity.type
_entity.pdbx_description
1 polymer ?
#
loop_
_entity_poly.entity_id
_entity_poly.type
_entity_poly.pdbx_seq_one_letter_code
_entity_poly.pdbx_strand_id
1 'polypeptide(L)'
;MHGTCSENVAVHRSFALLVVASISWAVACTFSRPVAPEQPIDFSHRDHVRGSDQLDCALCHSGARRSAFAGIAPVERCMGCHRYVLTSNPEITKLRRAWDAGKTIEWVKVYALPQFVRFNHGAHALASVSCDACHGDVGSMNRVVRAADLNMGWCVTCHRDRGASIDCIACHH
;
A
#
# COMPACT_ATOMS: atom_id res chain seq x y z
N MET A 1 0.48 39.14 61.09
CA MET A 1 0.64 37.69 60.82
C MET A 1 0.31 37.46 59.36
N HIS A 2 1.26 36.90 58.60
CA HIS A 2 1.27 36.75 57.15
C HIS A 2 0.40 35.56 56.69
N GLY A 3 -0.22 35.66 55.51
CA GLY A 3 -0.86 34.53 54.82
C GLY A 3 -1.13 34.89 53.35
N THR A 4 -0.37 34.28 52.45
CA THR A 4 -0.20 34.59 51.03
C THR A 4 -1.27 33.97 50.13
N CYS A 5 -1.77 34.71 49.14
CA CYS A 5 -2.47 34.18 47.96
C CYS A 5 -1.51 33.34 47.10
N SER A 6 -1.60 32.01 47.17
CA SER A 6 -0.87 31.09 46.28
C SER A 6 -1.60 29.77 46.10
N GLU A 7 -2.81 29.76 45.54
CA GLU A 7 -3.52 28.49 45.24
C GLU A 7 -4.11 28.38 43.82
N ASN A 8 -3.99 29.40 42.95
CA ASN A 8 -4.64 29.37 41.62
C ASN A 8 -3.73 29.03 40.42
N VAL A 9 -2.46 28.64 40.63
CA VAL A 9 -1.52 28.37 39.51
C VAL A 9 -1.47 26.88 39.10
N ALA A 10 -1.93 25.95 39.95
CA ALA A 10 -1.79 24.52 39.70
C ALA A 10 -2.85 23.95 38.73
N VAL A 11 -4.09 24.43 38.77
CA VAL A 11 -5.21 23.87 37.98
C VAL A 11 -5.10 24.23 36.48
N HIS A 12 -4.63 25.43 36.15
CA HIS A 12 -4.43 25.86 34.75
C HIS A 12 -3.26 25.16 34.06
N ARG A 13 -2.22 24.76 34.80
CA ARG A 13 -1.06 24.05 34.25
C ARG A 13 -1.42 22.62 33.82
N SER A 14 -2.26 21.93 34.59
CA SER A 14 -2.69 20.55 34.29
C SER A 14 -3.63 20.47 33.09
N PHE A 15 -4.55 21.45 32.91
CA PHE A 15 -5.43 21.48 31.75
C PHE A 15 -4.69 21.86 30.45
N ALA A 16 -3.75 22.82 30.52
CA ALA A 16 -2.91 23.19 29.39
C ALA A 16 -2.01 22.03 28.94
N LEU A 17 -1.44 21.25 29.86
CA LEU A 17 -0.64 20.06 29.53
C LEU A 17 -1.46 18.97 28.85
N LEU A 18 -2.71 18.74 29.27
CA LEU A 18 -3.60 17.76 28.63
C LEU A 18 -4.06 18.20 27.22
N VAL A 19 -4.31 19.49 27.02
CA VAL A 19 -4.65 20.06 25.70
C VAL A 19 -3.45 20.02 24.76
N VAL A 20 -2.24 20.37 25.23
CA VAL A 20 -1.02 20.30 24.41
C VAL A 20 -0.64 18.85 24.11
N ALA A 21 -0.82 17.90 25.04
CA ALA A 21 -0.58 16.48 24.80
C ALA A 21 -1.57 15.88 23.78
N SER A 22 -2.84 16.25 23.84
CA SER A 22 -3.86 15.79 22.88
C SER A 22 -3.68 16.40 21.50
N ILE A 23 -3.31 17.68 21.40
CA ILE A 23 -2.93 18.32 20.12
C ILE A 23 -1.65 17.67 19.56
N SER A 24 -0.64 17.41 20.39
CA SER A 24 0.60 16.75 19.96
C SER A 24 0.37 15.32 19.46
N TRP A 25 -0.50 14.57 20.12
CA TRP A 25 -0.89 13.22 19.70
C TRP A 25 -1.70 13.25 18.39
N ALA A 26 -2.63 14.19 18.23
CA ALA A 26 -3.38 14.39 16.98
C ALA A 26 -2.49 14.81 15.80
N VAL A 27 -1.49 15.68 16.04
CA VAL A 27 -0.49 16.09 15.04
C VAL A 27 0.44 14.92 14.68
N ALA A 28 0.89 14.13 15.66
CA ALA A 28 1.70 12.94 15.38
C ALA A 28 0.96 11.89 14.53
N CYS A 29 -0.35 11.71 14.76
CA CYS A 29 -1.18 10.83 13.95
C CYS A 29 -1.42 11.35 12.51
N THR A 30 -1.38 12.66 12.29
CA THR A 30 -1.60 13.23 10.95
C THR A 30 -0.35 13.19 10.07
N PHE A 31 0.85 13.28 10.64
CA PHE A 31 2.12 13.25 9.90
C PHE A 31 2.63 11.84 9.54
N SER A 32 2.05 10.78 10.10
CA SER A 32 2.53 9.40 9.90
C SER A 32 1.89 8.67 8.71
N ARG A 33 1.13 9.36 7.84
CA ARG A 33 0.50 8.71 6.70
C ARG A 33 1.55 8.31 5.65
N PRO A 34 1.56 7.04 5.18
CA PRO A 34 2.47 6.62 4.14
C PRO A 34 2.20 7.42 2.86
N VAL A 35 3.19 8.21 2.44
CA VAL A 35 3.10 9.01 1.21
C VAL A 35 3.15 8.07 0.01
N ALA A 36 2.17 8.21 -0.89
CA ALA A 36 2.12 7.46 -2.13
C ALA A 36 3.23 7.94 -3.08
N PRO A 37 4.15 7.07 -3.53
CA PRO A 37 5.23 7.49 -4.41
C PRO A 37 4.69 7.94 -5.77
N GLU A 38 5.24 9.02 -6.32
CA GLU A 38 4.92 9.43 -7.69
C GLU A 38 5.28 8.32 -8.67
N GLN A 39 4.42 8.14 -9.67
CA GLN A 39 4.56 7.09 -10.69
C GLN A 39 4.79 7.73 -12.05
N PRO A 40 5.44 7.02 -13.00
CA PRO A 40 5.63 7.52 -14.36
C PRO A 40 4.30 7.83 -15.09
N ILE A 41 3.27 7.07 -14.75
CA ILE A 41 1.88 7.23 -15.22
C ILE A 41 0.99 7.23 -13.98
N ASP A 42 0.06 8.18 -13.89
CA ASP A 42 -0.86 8.28 -12.76
C ASP A 42 -2.01 7.27 -12.88
N PHE A 43 -1.66 6.00 -12.67
CA PHE A 43 -2.59 4.88 -12.75
C PHE A 43 -3.46 4.77 -11.49
N SER A 44 -4.78 4.84 -11.69
CA SER A 44 -5.79 4.71 -10.64
C SER A 44 -6.37 3.29 -10.58
N HIS A 45 -6.13 2.58 -9.47
CA HIS A 45 -6.80 1.28 -9.23
C HIS A 45 -8.29 1.47 -8.99
N ARG A 46 -8.68 2.61 -8.40
CA ARG A 46 -10.09 2.94 -8.17
C ARG A 46 -10.93 2.87 -9.43
N ASP A 47 -10.44 3.48 -10.50
CA ASP A 47 -11.23 3.59 -11.74
C ASP A 47 -11.35 2.24 -12.45
N HIS A 48 -10.36 1.34 -12.28
CA HIS A 48 -10.36 0.01 -12.88
C HIS A 48 -11.09 -1.05 -12.05
N VAL A 49 -11.08 -0.95 -10.71
CA VAL A 49 -11.61 -1.99 -9.80
C VAL A 49 -12.98 -1.64 -9.23
N ARG A 50 -13.19 -0.39 -8.81
CA ARG A 50 -14.46 0.06 -8.18
C ARG A 50 -15.31 0.96 -9.10
N GLY A 51 -14.77 1.36 -10.25
CA GLY A 51 -15.50 2.10 -11.28
C GLY A 51 -16.48 1.24 -12.07
N SER A 52 -16.81 1.68 -13.28
CA SER A 52 -17.63 0.91 -14.22
C SER A 52 -17.02 -0.42 -14.63
N ASP A 53 -15.69 -0.51 -14.60
CA ASP A 53 -14.95 -1.57 -15.28
C ASP A 53 -14.86 -2.86 -14.44
N GLN A 54 -14.92 -2.74 -13.11
CA GLN A 54 -14.98 -3.86 -12.14
C GLN A 54 -14.02 -5.01 -12.45
N LEU A 55 -12.79 -4.67 -12.82
CA LEU A 55 -11.79 -5.66 -13.26
C LEU A 55 -11.25 -6.45 -12.06
N ASP A 56 -11.15 -7.77 -12.20
CA ASP A 56 -10.51 -8.64 -11.22
C ASP A 56 -8.99 -8.36 -11.15
N CYS A 57 -8.45 -8.40 -9.92
CA CYS A 57 -7.03 -8.11 -9.65
C CYS A 57 -6.07 -8.97 -10.48
N ALA A 58 -6.40 -10.25 -10.69
CA ALA A 58 -5.56 -11.20 -11.42
C ALA A 58 -5.54 -10.95 -12.93
N LEU A 59 -6.43 -10.09 -13.45
CA LEU A 59 -6.41 -9.68 -14.84
C LEU A 59 -5.09 -8.97 -15.18
N CYS A 60 -4.62 -8.10 -14.28
CA CYS A 60 -3.35 -7.38 -14.44
C CYS A 60 -2.22 -8.09 -13.70
N HIS A 61 -2.49 -8.64 -12.52
CA HIS A 61 -1.52 -9.35 -11.68
C HIS A 61 -1.62 -10.88 -11.87
N SER A 62 -1.41 -11.34 -13.10
CA SER A 62 -1.68 -12.74 -13.48
C SER A 62 -0.84 -13.80 -12.74
N GLY A 63 0.27 -13.40 -12.11
CA GLY A 63 1.08 -14.29 -11.27
C GLY A 63 0.55 -14.44 -9.84
N ALA A 64 -0.32 -13.53 -9.39
CA ALA A 64 -0.65 -13.38 -7.96
C ALA A 64 -1.24 -14.65 -7.33
N ARG A 65 -2.00 -15.44 -8.08
CA ARG A 65 -2.64 -16.66 -7.55
C ARG A 65 -1.81 -17.94 -7.73
N ARG A 66 -0.71 -17.92 -8.48
CA ARG A 66 -0.04 -19.15 -8.97
C ARG A 66 1.48 -19.14 -8.96
N SER A 67 2.09 -17.99 -8.71
CA SER A 67 3.54 -17.79 -8.81
C SER A 67 4.06 -17.13 -7.54
N ALA A 68 5.36 -17.24 -7.28
CA ALA A 68 5.97 -16.52 -6.19
C ALA A 68 5.84 -14.98 -6.35
N PHE A 69 5.90 -14.52 -7.60
CA PHE A 69 5.77 -13.12 -7.99
C PHE A 69 4.39 -12.86 -8.61
N ALA A 70 3.68 -11.85 -8.11
CA ALA A 70 2.42 -11.42 -8.72
C ALA A 70 2.61 -10.82 -10.12
N GLY A 71 3.74 -10.14 -10.34
CA GLY A 71 4.06 -9.40 -11.55
C GLY A 71 3.27 -8.10 -11.67
N ILE A 72 3.73 -7.22 -12.56
CA ILE A 72 2.98 -6.05 -13.03
C ILE A 72 2.65 -6.32 -14.49
N ALA A 73 1.46 -5.90 -14.91
CA ALA A 73 1.01 -6.11 -16.27
C ALA A 73 1.96 -5.43 -17.28
N PRO A 74 2.25 -6.08 -18.42
CA PRO A 74 3.05 -5.47 -19.46
C PRO A 74 2.18 -4.43 -20.23
N VAL A 75 2.82 -3.55 -21.01
CA VAL A 75 2.17 -2.40 -21.67
C VAL A 75 1.04 -2.86 -22.61
N GLU A 76 1.19 -4.03 -23.22
CA GLU A 76 0.22 -4.75 -24.04
C GLU A 76 -1.14 -4.88 -23.35
N ARG A 77 -1.13 -5.20 -22.06
CA ARG A 77 -2.36 -5.38 -21.27
C ARG A 77 -3.16 -4.08 -21.23
N CYS A 78 -2.48 -2.97 -21.00
CA CYS A 78 -3.08 -1.65 -20.92
C CYS A 78 -3.60 -1.21 -22.31
N MET A 79 -2.79 -1.43 -23.35
CA MET A 79 -3.12 -1.06 -24.72
C MET A 79 -4.22 -1.91 -25.36
N GLY A 80 -4.56 -3.06 -24.78
CA GLY A 80 -5.71 -3.86 -25.20
C GLY A 80 -7.02 -3.08 -25.21
N CYS A 81 -7.21 -2.19 -24.23
CA CYS A 81 -8.38 -1.31 -24.13
C CYS A 81 -8.05 0.15 -24.50
N HIS A 82 -6.94 0.70 -23.98
CA HIS A 82 -6.59 2.13 -24.13
C HIS A 82 -6.19 2.55 -25.55
N ARG A 83 -6.13 1.60 -26.49
CA ARG A 83 -6.14 1.91 -27.92
C ARG A 83 -7.45 2.62 -28.34
N TYR A 84 -8.57 2.35 -27.67
CA TYR A 84 -9.90 2.89 -28.00
C TYR A 84 -10.54 3.72 -26.87
N VAL A 85 -10.20 3.48 -25.60
CA VAL A 85 -10.80 4.20 -24.46
C VAL A 85 -9.88 5.28 -23.91
N LEU A 86 -10.47 6.43 -23.54
CA LEU A 86 -9.76 7.58 -22.95
C LEU A 86 -8.51 8.02 -23.76
N THR A 87 -8.59 7.94 -25.09
CA THR A 87 -7.44 8.16 -25.98
C THR A 87 -6.87 9.58 -25.92
N SER A 88 -7.67 10.56 -25.52
CA SER A 88 -7.27 11.95 -25.31
C SER A 88 -6.71 12.25 -23.91
N ASN A 89 -6.72 11.28 -22.99
CA ASN A 89 -6.19 11.48 -21.65
C ASN A 89 -4.65 11.63 -21.69
N PRO A 90 -4.05 12.65 -21.03
CA PRO A 90 -2.60 12.83 -20.99
C PRO A 90 -1.82 11.62 -20.45
N GLU A 91 -2.35 10.91 -19.47
CA GLU A 91 -1.71 9.71 -18.91
C GLU A 91 -1.72 8.54 -19.91
N ILE A 92 -2.79 8.40 -20.68
CA ILE A 92 -2.87 7.43 -21.77
C ILE A 92 -1.96 7.82 -22.95
N THR A 93 -1.70 9.10 -23.14
CA THR A 93 -0.69 9.56 -24.09
C THR A 93 0.72 9.11 -23.67
N LYS A 94 1.05 9.15 -22.38
CA LYS A 94 2.32 8.60 -21.86
C LYS A 94 2.41 7.09 -22.09
N LEU A 95 1.33 6.36 -21.80
CA LEU A 95 1.23 4.91 -22.06
C LEU A 95 1.46 4.59 -23.53
N ARG A 96 0.80 5.30 -24.45
CA ARG A 96 0.91 5.10 -25.89
C ARG A 96 2.33 5.35 -26.39
N ARG A 97 3.00 6.39 -25.87
CA ARG A 97 4.42 6.64 -26.19
C ARG A 97 5.32 5.48 -25.76
N ALA A 98 5.08 4.88 -24.59
CA ALA A 98 5.83 3.72 -24.13
C ALA A 98 5.58 2.50 -25.04
N TRP A 99 4.31 2.28 -25.43
CA TRP A 99 3.91 1.24 -26.37
C TRP A 99 4.59 1.38 -27.74
N ASP A 100 4.47 2.56 -28.37
CA ASP A 100 5.02 2.82 -29.70
C ASP A 100 6.56 2.72 -29.72
N ALA A 101 7.20 3.05 -28.59
CA ALA A 101 8.65 2.90 -28.41
C ALA A 101 9.09 1.47 -28.05
N GLY A 102 8.16 0.53 -27.84
CA GLY A 102 8.45 -0.82 -27.37
C GLY A 102 9.13 -0.86 -25.99
N LYS A 103 8.89 0.15 -25.14
CA LYS A 103 9.53 0.29 -23.82
C LYS A 103 8.60 -0.15 -22.69
N THR A 104 9.18 -0.77 -21.67
CA THR A 104 8.49 -1.03 -20.40
C THR A 104 8.28 0.25 -19.61
N ILE A 105 7.28 0.23 -18.72
CA ILE A 105 7.07 1.30 -17.76
C ILE A 105 7.88 0.96 -16.50
N GLU A 106 8.79 1.86 -16.14
CA GLU A 106 9.64 1.72 -14.96
C GLU A 106 8.88 2.15 -13.69
N TRP A 107 7.98 1.28 -13.23
CA TRP A 107 7.16 1.52 -12.04
C TRP A 107 7.98 1.64 -10.76
N VAL A 108 7.60 2.59 -9.90
CA VAL A 108 8.18 2.72 -8.57
C VAL A 108 7.46 1.75 -7.63
N LYS A 109 8.18 0.72 -7.15
CA LYS A 109 7.62 -0.30 -6.27
C LYS A 109 7.24 0.29 -4.91
N VAL A 110 5.99 0.07 -4.49
CA VAL A 110 5.49 0.45 -3.15
C VAL A 110 5.92 -0.56 -2.09
N TYR A 111 5.93 -1.85 -2.45
CA TYR A 111 6.38 -2.94 -1.61
C TYR A 111 7.67 -3.54 -2.19
N ALA A 112 8.73 -3.57 -1.38
CA ALA A 112 9.99 -4.20 -1.70
C ALA A 112 10.48 -4.96 -0.46
N LEU A 113 10.48 -6.29 -0.55
CA LEU A 113 11.10 -7.14 0.47
C LEU A 113 12.59 -7.29 0.18
N PRO A 114 13.45 -7.44 1.21
CA PRO A 114 14.87 -7.72 1.01
C PRO A 114 15.09 -9.00 0.21
N GLN A 115 16.17 -9.07 -0.58
CA GLN A 115 16.44 -10.20 -1.47
C GLN A 115 16.72 -11.53 -0.74
N PHE A 116 17.12 -11.48 0.53
CA PHE A 116 17.29 -12.66 1.37
C PHE A 116 15.96 -13.20 1.93
N VAL A 117 14.82 -12.59 1.58
CA VAL A 117 13.48 -13.05 1.94
C VAL A 117 12.81 -13.74 0.76
N ARG A 118 12.37 -14.99 0.97
CA ARG A 118 11.51 -15.74 0.05
C ARG A 118 10.05 -15.43 0.37
N PHE A 119 9.38 -14.77 -0.56
CA PHE A 119 7.93 -14.59 -0.51
C PHE A 119 7.28 -15.26 -1.71
N ASN A 120 6.18 -15.98 -1.48
CA ASN A 120 5.46 -16.66 -2.55
C ASN A 120 3.97 -16.30 -2.55
N HIS A 121 3.53 -15.46 -3.49
CA HIS A 121 2.12 -15.06 -3.60
C HIS A 121 1.18 -16.28 -3.78
N GLY A 122 1.54 -17.23 -4.65
CA GLY A 122 0.74 -18.42 -4.91
C GLY A 122 0.49 -19.29 -3.67
N ALA A 123 1.49 -19.41 -2.78
CA ALA A 123 1.32 -20.13 -1.52
C ALA A 123 0.28 -19.44 -0.60
N HIS A 124 0.33 -18.11 -0.50
CA HIS A 124 -0.62 -17.34 0.31
C HIS A 124 -2.02 -17.34 -0.30
N ALA A 125 -2.11 -17.26 -1.63
CA ALA A 125 -3.38 -17.37 -2.35
C ALA A 125 -4.02 -18.76 -2.18
N LEU A 126 -3.22 -19.83 -2.21
CA LEU A 126 -3.68 -21.20 -1.96
C LEU A 126 -4.22 -21.36 -0.52
N ALA A 127 -3.56 -20.71 0.44
CA ALA A 127 -4.05 -20.61 1.82
C ALA A 127 -5.25 -19.66 2.00
N SER A 128 -5.85 -19.18 0.90
CA SER A 128 -7.02 -18.30 0.89
C SER A 128 -6.80 -16.99 1.68
N VAL A 129 -5.55 -16.49 1.71
CA VAL A 129 -5.25 -15.15 2.20
C VAL A 129 -5.72 -14.14 1.17
N SER A 130 -6.62 -13.25 1.58
CA SER A 130 -7.17 -12.21 0.71
C SER A 130 -6.14 -11.13 0.39
N CYS A 131 -6.26 -10.49 -0.77
CA CYS A 131 -5.29 -9.47 -1.21
C CYS A 131 -5.23 -8.27 -0.26
N ASP A 132 -6.38 -7.88 0.28
CA ASP A 132 -6.56 -6.76 1.18
C ASP A 132 -5.98 -7.00 2.58
N ALA A 133 -5.78 -8.26 2.98
CA ALA A 133 -5.09 -8.58 4.24
C ALA A 133 -3.65 -8.04 4.26
N CYS A 134 -2.99 -7.95 3.11
CA CYS A 134 -1.62 -7.45 2.97
C CYS A 134 -1.55 -6.05 2.33
N HIS A 135 -2.40 -5.80 1.33
CA HIS A 135 -2.34 -4.58 0.51
C HIS A 135 -3.41 -3.54 0.87
N GLY A 136 -4.31 -3.86 1.80
CA GLY A 136 -5.47 -3.03 2.11
C GLY A 136 -6.46 -2.93 0.95
N ASP A 137 -7.36 -1.95 1.02
CA ASP A 137 -8.36 -1.71 -0.03
C ASP A 137 -7.76 -1.01 -1.25
N VAL A 138 -6.91 -1.71 -2.01
CA VAL A 138 -6.29 -1.18 -3.24
C VAL A 138 -7.34 -0.74 -4.25
N GLY A 139 -8.49 -1.41 -4.27
CA GLY A 139 -9.59 -1.06 -5.17
C GLY A 139 -10.16 0.34 -4.94
N SER A 140 -9.91 1.01 -3.80
CA SER A 140 -10.28 2.41 -3.58
C SER A 140 -9.12 3.40 -3.74
N MET A 141 -7.92 2.92 -4.04
CA MET A 141 -6.72 3.74 -4.13
C MET A 141 -6.57 4.36 -5.53
N ASN A 142 -6.54 5.70 -5.60
CA ASN A 142 -6.09 6.42 -6.80
C ASN A 142 -4.58 6.25 -7.02
N ARG A 143 -3.82 6.11 -5.93
CA ARG A 143 -2.40 5.80 -5.95
C ARG A 143 -2.09 4.88 -4.78
N VAL A 144 -1.35 3.81 -5.06
CA VAL A 144 -1.12 2.76 -4.06
C VAL A 144 -0.20 3.29 -2.96
N VAL A 145 -0.58 3.00 -1.72
CA VAL A 145 0.21 3.23 -0.51
C VAL A 145 0.49 1.91 0.20
N ARG A 146 1.48 1.90 1.09
CA ARG A 146 1.67 0.75 1.98
C ARG A 146 0.56 0.74 3.03
N ALA A 147 -0.28 -0.29 3.00
CA ALA A 147 -1.34 -0.50 3.99
C ALA A 147 -0.86 -1.32 5.21
N ALA A 148 0.17 -2.15 5.00
CA ALA A 148 0.80 -2.98 6.03
C ALA A 148 2.32 -2.82 5.96
N ASP A 149 3.00 -3.00 7.08
CA ASP A 149 4.46 -2.84 7.15
C ASP A 149 5.22 -3.96 6.44
N LEU A 150 4.67 -5.19 6.45
CA LEU A 150 5.29 -6.41 5.91
C LEU A 150 6.73 -6.64 6.37
N ASN A 151 7.05 -6.20 7.59
CA ASN A 151 8.30 -6.53 8.25
C ASN A 151 8.23 -7.94 8.88
N MET A 152 9.36 -8.46 9.35
CA MET A 152 9.44 -9.80 9.94
C MET A 152 8.43 -10.00 11.08
N GLY A 153 8.26 -8.99 11.97
CA GLY A 153 7.32 -9.08 13.09
C GLY A 153 5.87 -9.22 12.63
N TRP A 154 5.48 -8.45 11.62
CA TRP A 154 4.17 -8.56 10.98
C TRP A 154 3.95 -9.95 10.37
N CYS A 155 4.92 -10.46 9.59
CA CYS A 155 4.83 -11.77 8.94
C CYS A 155 4.72 -12.90 9.98
N VAL A 156 5.60 -12.92 10.99
CA VAL A 156 5.60 -13.95 12.04
C VAL A 156 4.31 -13.92 12.85
N THR A 157 3.76 -12.75 13.12
CA THR A 157 2.48 -12.61 13.82
C THR A 157 1.34 -13.22 13.00
N CYS A 158 1.22 -12.81 11.74
CA CYS A 158 0.20 -13.36 10.83
C CYS A 158 0.34 -14.87 10.63
N HIS A 159 1.57 -15.39 10.52
CA HIS A 159 1.83 -16.82 10.40
C HIS A 159 1.45 -17.57 11.68
N ARG A 160 1.77 -17.04 12.87
CA ARG A 160 1.38 -17.63 14.16
C ARG A 160 -0.13 -17.72 14.31
N ASP A 161 -0.84 -16.65 13.97
CA ASP A 161 -2.30 -16.59 14.07
C ASP A 161 -3.00 -17.58 13.12
N ARG A 162 -2.33 -17.96 12.04
CA ARG A 162 -2.82 -18.91 11.02
C ARG A 162 -2.23 -20.31 11.13
N GLY A 163 -1.39 -20.58 12.13
CA GLY A 163 -0.71 -21.89 12.26
C GLY A 163 0.23 -22.23 11.10
N ALA A 164 0.78 -21.22 10.42
CA ALA A 164 1.75 -21.39 9.35
C ALA A 164 3.18 -21.46 9.91
N SER A 165 4.11 -22.04 9.12
CA SER A 165 5.52 -22.13 9.54
C SER A 165 6.12 -20.75 9.77
N ILE A 166 6.86 -20.62 10.87
CA ILE A 166 7.68 -19.46 11.23
C ILE A 166 9.18 -19.84 11.22
N ASP A 167 9.51 -20.98 10.62
CA ASP A 167 10.88 -21.45 10.53
C ASP A 167 11.71 -20.51 9.66
N CYS A 168 12.94 -20.23 10.08
CA CYS A 168 13.82 -19.30 9.39
C CYS A 168 13.98 -19.65 7.91
N ILE A 169 14.14 -20.93 7.60
CA ILE A 169 14.35 -21.45 6.23
C ILE A 169 13.09 -21.40 5.35
N ALA A 170 11.91 -21.24 5.95
CA ALA A 170 10.68 -21.06 5.18
C ALA A 170 10.62 -19.65 4.55
N CYS A 171 11.26 -18.68 5.21
CA CYS A 171 11.22 -17.27 4.83
C CYS A 171 12.55 -16.77 4.26
N HIS A 172 13.67 -17.46 4.51
CA HIS A 172 15.01 -17.00 4.14
C HIS A 172 15.77 -18.00 3.27
N HIS A 173 16.69 -17.48 2.46
CA HIS A 173 17.66 -18.29 1.71
C HIS A 173 18.80 -18.75 2.58
#